data_AF-A0A950YDV3-F1
#
_entry.id   AF-A0A950YDV3-F1
#
_cell.length_a   1.000
_cell.length_b   1.000
_cell.length_c   1.000
_cell.angle_alpha   90.00
_cell.angle_beta   90.00
_cell.angle_gamma   90.00
#
_symmetry.space_group_name_H-M   'P 1'
#
loop_
_entity.id
_entity.type
_entity.pdbx_description
1 polymer ?
#
loop_
_entity_poly.entity_id
_entity_poly.type
_entity_poly.pdbx_seq_one_letter_code
_entity_poly.pdbx_strand_id
1 'polypeptide(L)'
;MATDEHVDVLIAGAGLSGIGAACRLQQLCPGKSFAILEARAASGGTWDLFRFPGIRSDSDMFTLCYPFRPWAGSQAIVDGPSILAYLRETAREHGIDQRIRFHHRVTAAAWSSDAGRWTVDVERTDTGESVRMTCGFLFTCTGYYRYDAGYTPTFKGVERFRGQIVHPQFWSDDIDHAGKRVVVIGSGATAVTLVPALARTAAHVTMLQRSPSYVLSVPAKDPIAGLLARVLPTRIAYPIVRWKNVMIALAIYRLSRRRPETTKRMLRRLMERRLPPGFDIDKHFTPRYEPWDQRMCLVPDNDLFEEISAGRVSVVTDEVDTVTERGVALRSGEEVEADMIVTATGLSMVPFGGIRLTVDGADVELPKAVIDRGMMLSGVPNMAFAFGYINQSWTLGADLTSEQLCRLLNHMDRHGYKQCTPRPPAET
;
A
#
# COMPACT_ATOMS: atom_id res chain seq x y z
N MET A 1 8.59 18.86 -37.49
CA MET A 1 7.90 17.95 -36.56
C MET A 1 8.30 18.38 -35.17
N ALA A 2 7.36 18.61 -34.25
CA ALA A 2 7.73 18.90 -32.88
C ALA A 2 8.54 17.71 -32.35
N THR A 3 9.75 17.96 -31.86
CA THR A 3 10.58 16.92 -31.25
C THR A 3 9.94 16.53 -29.92
N ASP A 4 9.63 15.25 -29.74
CA ASP A 4 9.13 14.71 -28.47
C ASP A 4 10.08 15.12 -27.34
N GLU A 5 9.53 15.52 -26.20
CA GLU A 5 10.34 15.85 -25.03
C GLU A 5 11.13 14.63 -24.55
N HIS A 6 12.41 14.82 -24.20
CA HIS A 6 13.28 13.77 -23.69
C HIS A 6 13.74 14.05 -22.26
N VAL A 7 13.74 13.01 -21.41
CA VAL A 7 14.37 13.03 -20.08
C VAL A 7 15.24 11.79 -19.87
N ASP A 8 16.28 11.86 -19.05
CA ASP A 8 17.13 10.69 -18.79
C ASP A 8 16.33 9.60 -18.05
N VAL A 9 15.51 10.01 -17.07
CA VAL A 9 14.68 9.10 -16.27
C VAL A 9 13.23 9.60 -16.23
N LEU A 10 12.28 8.78 -16.68
CA LEU A 10 10.86 9.05 -16.52
C LEU A 10 10.28 8.21 -15.38
N ILE A 11 9.72 8.88 -14.37
CA ILE A 11 9.06 8.22 -13.24
C ILE A 11 7.55 8.20 -13.49
N ALA A 12 6.93 7.02 -13.45
CA ALA A 12 5.48 6.89 -13.52
C ALA A 12 4.88 6.69 -12.12
N GLY A 13 4.14 7.68 -11.62
CA GLY A 13 3.45 7.71 -10.33
C GLY A 13 4.09 8.66 -9.31
N ALA A 14 3.28 9.50 -8.68
CA ALA A 14 3.70 10.47 -7.66
C ALA A 14 3.22 10.07 -6.24
N GLY A 15 3.24 8.76 -5.97
CA GLY A 15 3.08 8.22 -4.63
C GLY A 15 4.38 8.22 -3.82
N LEU A 16 4.36 7.52 -2.69
CA LEU A 16 5.50 7.40 -1.79
C LEU A 16 6.77 6.81 -2.47
N SER A 17 6.62 5.89 -3.43
CA SER A 17 7.77 5.40 -4.21
C SER A 17 8.35 6.46 -5.15
N GLY A 18 7.50 7.15 -5.92
CA GLY A 18 7.96 8.09 -6.96
C GLY A 18 8.58 9.37 -6.39
N ILE A 19 8.00 9.91 -5.32
CA ILE A 19 8.59 11.04 -4.59
C ILE A 19 9.96 10.66 -4.02
N GLY A 20 10.06 9.49 -3.39
CA GLY A 20 11.33 8.99 -2.85
C GLY A 20 12.39 8.78 -3.94
N ALA A 21 12.00 8.16 -5.05
CA ALA A 21 12.84 7.95 -6.23
C ALA A 21 13.42 9.26 -6.78
N ALA A 22 12.58 10.27 -6.93
CA ALA A 22 12.99 11.58 -7.44
C ALA A 22 13.98 12.30 -6.51
N CYS A 23 13.75 12.26 -5.19
CA CYS A 23 14.73 12.76 -4.23
C CYS A 23 16.07 12.02 -4.33
N ARG A 24 16.06 10.70 -4.52
CA ARG A 24 17.29 9.91 -4.70
C ARG A 24 18.02 10.25 -6.00
N LEU A 25 17.29 10.44 -7.10
CA LEU A 25 17.89 10.89 -8.36
C LEU A 25 18.57 12.26 -8.20
N GLN A 26 17.92 13.22 -7.54
CA GLN A 26 18.55 14.53 -7.26
C GLN A 26 19.82 14.41 -6.41
N GLN A 27 19.81 13.57 -5.38
CA GLN A 27 20.94 13.40 -4.46
C GLN A 27 22.11 12.62 -5.08
N LEU A 28 21.82 11.57 -5.84
CA LEU A 28 22.81 10.57 -6.25
C LEU A 28 23.14 10.61 -7.74
N CYS A 29 22.29 11.24 -8.57
CA CYS A 29 22.45 11.40 -10.01
C CYS A 29 22.18 12.87 -10.44
N PRO A 30 22.84 13.87 -9.82
CA PRO A 30 22.48 15.30 -9.99
C PRO A 30 22.59 15.82 -11.44
N GLY A 31 23.35 15.15 -12.30
CA GLY A 31 23.46 15.50 -13.73
C GLY A 31 22.33 14.95 -14.61
N LYS A 32 21.40 14.15 -14.08
CA LYS A 32 20.33 13.53 -14.85
C LYS A 32 19.03 14.34 -14.78
N SER A 33 18.46 14.57 -15.95
CA SER A 33 17.11 15.10 -16.11
C SER A 33 16.07 14.03 -15.77
N PHE A 34 14.98 14.44 -15.12
CA PHE A 34 13.86 13.55 -14.85
C PHE A 34 12.53 14.32 -14.79
N ALA A 35 11.45 13.60 -15.06
CA ALA A 35 10.07 14.04 -14.88
C ALA A 35 9.25 12.96 -14.16
N ILE A 36 8.23 13.38 -13.43
CA ILE A 36 7.28 12.47 -12.76
C ILE A 36 5.91 12.66 -13.40
N LEU A 37 5.29 11.59 -13.88
CA LEU A 37 3.95 11.60 -14.45
C LEU A 37 2.95 10.98 -13.47
N GLU A 38 1.90 11.69 -13.10
CA GLU A 38 0.83 11.23 -12.22
C GLU A 38 -0.51 11.33 -12.93
N ALA A 39 -1.24 10.22 -13.00
CA ALA A 39 -2.52 10.15 -13.71
C ALA A 39 -3.61 11.00 -13.04
N ARG A 40 -3.52 11.20 -11.71
CA ARG A 40 -4.48 11.97 -10.92
C ARG A 40 -4.12 13.46 -10.88
N ALA A 41 -5.08 14.25 -10.39
CA ALA A 41 -4.91 15.67 -10.07
C ALA A 41 -4.06 15.93 -8.81
N ALA A 42 -3.61 14.87 -8.13
CA ALA A 42 -3.02 14.96 -6.80
C ALA A 42 -1.93 13.90 -6.58
N SER A 43 -0.92 14.27 -5.79
CA SER A 43 0.15 13.38 -5.34
C SER A 43 -0.22 12.69 -4.03
N GLY A 44 0.51 11.63 -3.69
CA GLY A 44 0.36 10.88 -2.43
C GLY A 44 -0.01 9.41 -2.60
N GLY A 45 -0.46 9.00 -3.79
CA GLY A 45 -0.81 7.61 -4.09
C GLY A 45 -1.89 7.08 -3.15
N THR A 46 -1.60 5.96 -2.47
CA THR A 46 -2.46 5.32 -1.45
C THR A 46 -3.06 6.32 -0.47
N TRP A 47 -2.25 7.25 0.03
CA TRP A 47 -2.63 8.16 1.11
C TRP A 47 -3.53 9.32 0.66
N ASP A 48 -3.60 9.58 -0.64
CA ASP A 48 -4.59 10.51 -1.23
C ASP A 48 -5.79 9.76 -1.82
N LEU A 49 -5.63 8.48 -2.19
CA LEU A 49 -6.70 7.63 -2.74
C LEU A 49 -7.71 7.23 -1.66
N PHE A 50 -7.24 6.60 -0.59
CA PHE A 50 -8.11 6.06 0.44
C PHE A 50 -8.43 7.15 1.47
N ARG A 51 -9.73 7.43 1.60
CA ARG A 51 -10.26 8.48 2.50
C ARG A 51 -11.22 7.96 3.55
N PHE A 52 -11.29 6.64 3.69
CA PHE A 52 -12.21 6.00 4.63
C PHE A 52 -11.81 6.27 6.10
N PRO A 53 -12.77 6.29 7.04
CA PRO A 53 -12.51 6.58 8.44
C PRO A 53 -11.44 5.67 9.06
N GLY A 54 -10.50 6.27 9.77
CA GLY A 54 -9.44 5.55 10.48
C GLY A 54 -8.23 5.16 9.63
N ILE A 55 -8.21 5.45 8.31
CA ILE A 55 -7.09 5.14 7.42
C ILE A 55 -5.75 5.49 8.08
N ARG A 56 -4.84 4.50 8.11
CA ARG A 56 -3.55 4.55 8.80
C ARG A 56 -2.57 3.55 8.22
N SER A 57 -1.31 3.64 8.62
CA SER A 57 -0.29 2.65 8.29
C SER A 57 -0.20 1.55 9.35
N ASP A 58 -0.21 0.28 8.92
CA ASP A 58 0.17 -0.87 9.76
C ASP A 58 1.71 -0.99 9.92
N SER A 59 2.48 -0.09 9.33
CA SER A 59 3.93 0.02 9.54
C SER A 59 4.24 1.24 10.37
N ASP A 60 5.24 1.13 11.24
CA ASP A 60 5.67 2.26 12.06
C ASP A 60 6.28 3.36 11.18
N MET A 61 6.01 4.62 11.54
CA MET A 61 6.46 5.76 10.78
C MET A 61 7.99 5.91 10.80
N PHE A 62 8.69 5.33 11.78
CA PHE A 62 10.16 5.35 11.81
C PHE A 62 10.78 4.45 10.73
N THR A 63 10.06 3.45 10.23
CA THR A 63 10.48 2.62 9.08
C THR A 63 9.80 3.01 7.77
N LEU A 64 8.58 3.59 7.82
CA LEU A 64 7.86 4.10 6.65
C LEU A 64 8.37 5.47 6.16
N CYS A 65 8.90 6.32 7.02
CA CYS A 65 9.50 7.58 6.56
C CYS A 65 10.78 7.32 5.74
N TYR A 66 11.14 8.30 4.91
CA TYR A 66 12.37 8.30 4.14
C TYR A 66 13.60 8.44 5.05
N PRO A 67 14.67 7.66 4.86
CA PRO A 67 15.89 7.78 5.66
C PRO A 67 16.52 9.18 5.64
N PHE A 68 16.41 9.89 4.51
CA PHE A 68 16.91 11.26 4.34
C PHE A 68 15.99 12.34 4.91
N ARG A 69 14.74 12.00 5.28
CA ARG A 69 13.81 12.90 5.97
C ARG A 69 13.14 12.17 7.15
N PRO A 70 13.88 11.97 8.25
CA PRO A 70 13.37 11.25 9.42
C PRO A 70 12.05 11.81 9.97
N TRP A 71 11.21 10.92 10.47
CA TRP A 71 9.99 11.31 11.18
C TRP A 71 10.32 12.01 12.51
N ALA A 72 9.78 13.21 12.71
CA ALA A 72 9.99 13.99 13.91
C ALA A 72 8.99 13.69 15.05
N GLY A 73 7.86 13.06 14.75
CA GLY A 73 6.82 12.75 15.72
C GLY A 73 7.15 11.55 16.62
N SER A 74 6.49 11.47 17.79
CA SER A 74 6.60 10.31 18.69
C SER A 74 5.58 9.21 18.39
N GLN A 75 4.59 9.47 17.53
CA GLN A 75 3.62 8.48 17.08
C GLN A 75 4.29 7.53 16.08
N ALA A 76 4.18 6.24 16.36
CA ALA A 76 4.68 5.17 15.51
C ALA A 76 3.60 4.78 14.49
N ILE A 77 2.37 4.56 14.94
CA ILE A 77 1.22 4.36 14.06
C ILE A 77 0.56 5.71 13.83
N VAL A 78 0.52 6.12 12.56
CA VAL A 78 0.12 7.48 12.13
C VAL A 78 -1.03 7.36 11.13
N ASP A 79 -1.94 8.32 11.20
CA ASP A 79 -3.08 8.40 10.29
C ASP A 79 -2.69 8.76 8.85
N GLY A 80 -3.57 8.44 7.90
CA GLY A 80 -3.38 8.72 6.48
C GLY A 80 -3.14 10.19 6.17
N PRO A 81 -3.92 11.15 6.72
CA PRO A 81 -3.70 12.58 6.51
C PRO A 81 -2.31 13.05 6.90
N SER A 82 -1.76 12.60 8.04
CA SER A 82 -0.42 12.96 8.49
C SER A 82 0.66 12.34 7.60
N ILE A 83 0.47 11.12 7.09
CA ILE A 83 1.39 10.51 6.12
C ILE A 83 1.34 11.26 4.78
N LEU A 84 0.15 11.67 4.33
CA LEU A 84 -0.01 12.48 3.12
C LEU A 84 0.66 13.85 3.25
N ALA A 85 0.49 14.51 4.40
CA ALA A 85 1.17 15.76 4.72
C ALA A 85 2.69 15.59 4.69
N TYR A 86 3.20 14.53 5.36
CA TYR A 86 4.63 14.18 5.33
C TYR A 86 5.15 14.04 3.90
N LEU A 87 4.44 13.32 3.02
CA LEU A 87 4.87 13.13 1.63
C LEU A 87 4.91 14.45 0.85
N ARG A 88 3.86 15.26 0.95
CA ARG A 88 3.76 16.55 0.24
C ARG A 88 4.75 17.59 0.76
N GLU A 89 5.03 17.61 2.06
CA GLU A 89 6.10 18.43 2.63
C GLU A 89 7.48 17.97 2.13
N THR A 90 7.75 16.66 2.14
CA THR A 90 9.01 16.12 1.61
C THR A 90 9.23 16.56 0.17
N ALA A 91 8.18 16.45 -0.66
CA ALA A 91 8.24 16.83 -2.06
C ALA A 91 8.53 18.33 -2.22
N ARG A 92 7.85 19.20 -1.46
CA ARG A 92 8.08 20.65 -1.47
C ARG A 92 9.47 21.04 -1.01
N GLU A 93 9.96 20.46 0.09
CA GLU A 93 11.30 20.74 0.64
C GLU A 93 12.42 20.44 -0.36
N HIS A 94 12.22 19.47 -1.26
CA HIS A 94 13.18 19.07 -2.28
C HIS A 94 12.83 19.61 -3.68
N GLY A 95 11.79 20.45 -3.81
CA GLY A 95 11.31 20.99 -5.09
C GLY A 95 10.84 19.91 -6.08
N ILE A 96 10.44 18.73 -5.59
CA ILE A 96 9.94 17.62 -6.39
C ILE A 96 8.51 17.87 -6.86
N ASP A 97 7.71 18.57 -6.06
CA ASP A 97 6.33 18.94 -6.39
C ASP A 97 6.23 19.70 -7.73
N GLN A 98 7.19 20.57 -8.02
CA GLN A 98 7.30 21.33 -9.28
C GLN A 98 7.67 20.45 -10.49
N ARG A 99 8.13 19.21 -10.26
CA ARG A 99 8.51 18.25 -11.30
C ARG A 99 7.43 17.19 -11.55
N ILE A 100 6.34 17.23 -10.80
CA ILE A 100 5.19 16.34 -10.99
C ILE A 100 4.27 16.94 -12.04
N ARG A 101 3.98 16.16 -13.07
CA ARG A 101 2.95 16.45 -14.07
C ARG A 101 1.70 15.67 -13.72
N PHE A 102 0.76 16.38 -13.12
CA PHE A 102 -0.57 15.84 -12.82
C PHE A 102 -1.38 15.65 -14.10
N HIS A 103 -2.39 14.80 -14.02
CA HIS A 103 -3.21 14.40 -15.16
C HIS A 103 -2.45 13.71 -16.30
N HIS A 104 -1.24 13.20 -16.09
CA HIS A 104 -0.48 12.48 -17.11
C HIS A 104 -0.48 10.98 -16.81
N ARG A 105 -1.36 10.24 -17.47
CA ARG A 105 -1.44 8.78 -17.37
C ARG A 105 -0.55 8.16 -18.44
N VAL A 106 0.48 7.43 -18.02
CA VAL A 106 1.23 6.58 -18.97
C VAL A 106 0.36 5.39 -19.37
N THR A 107 0.15 5.20 -20.68
CA THR A 107 -0.69 4.12 -21.21
C THR A 107 0.13 3.04 -21.90
N ALA A 108 1.22 3.42 -22.56
CA ALA A 108 2.16 2.49 -23.18
C ALA A 108 3.60 3.02 -23.13
N ALA A 109 4.56 2.09 -23.14
CA ALA A 109 5.97 2.39 -23.34
C ALA A 109 6.60 1.35 -24.28
N ALA A 110 7.29 1.84 -25.31
CA ALA A 110 7.94 1.03 -26.33
C ALA A 110 9.46 1.29 -26.34
N TRP A 111 10.25 0.25 -26.07
CA TRP A 111 11.70 0.31 -26.17
C TRP A 111 12.14 0.10 -27.61
N SER A 112 13.09 0.91 -28.06
CA SER A 112 13.82 0.70 -29.31
C SER A 112 15.30 0.48 -29.01
N SER A 113 15.81 -0.70 -29.37
CA SER A 113 17.22 -1.05 -29.25
C SER A 113 18.10 -0.26 -30.22
N ASP A 114 17.57 0.10 -31.40
CA ASP A 114 18.24 0.97 -32.37
C ASP A 114 18.45 2.38 -31.81
N ALA A 115 17.39 2.98 -31.24
CA ALA A 115 17.48 4.31 -30.64
C ALA A 115 18.08 4.31 -29.22
N GLY A 116 18.13 3.16 -28.55
CA GLY A 116 18.59 3.02 -27.16
C GLY A 116 17.74 3.78 -26.15
N ARG A 117 16.42 3.87 -26.37
CA ARG A 117 15.50 4.63 -25.50
C ARG A 117 14.07 4.10 -25.55
N TRP A 118 13.29 4.49 -24.55
CA TRP A 118 11.84 4.34 -24.50
C TRP A 118 11.13 5.48 -25.22
N THR A 119 10.06 5.15 -25.93
CA THR A 119 9.00 6.08 -26.35
C THR A 119 7.77 5.80 -25.50
N VAL A 120 7.21 6.82 -24.87
CA VAL A 120 6.17 6.71 -23.85
C VAL A 120 4.95 7.49 -24.31
N ASP A 121 3.83 6.78 -24.45
CA ASP A 121 2.54 7.37 -24.77
C ASP A 121 1.81 7.73 -23.47
N VAL A 122 1.32 8.96 -23.41
CA VAL A 122 0.74 9.58 -22.23
C VAL A 122 -0.63 10.16 -22.59
N GLU A 123 -1.64 9.83 -21.81
CA GLU A 123 -2.97 10.41 -21.91
C GLU A 123 -3.15 11.49 -20.84
N ARG A 124 -3.62 12.67 -21.27
CA ARG A 124 -4.04 13.75 -20.38
C ARG A 124 -5.43 13.45 -19.82
N THR A 125 -5.53 13.08 -18.54
CA THR A 125 -6.81 12.64 -17.94
C THR A 125 -7.83 13.77 -17.75
N ASP A 126 -7.41 15.02 -17.86
CA ASP A 126 -8.25 16.21 -17.78
C ASP A 126 -8.81 16.67 -19.13
N THR A 127 -8.16 16.33 -20.24
CA THR A 127 -8.52 16.81 -21.60
C THR A 127 -8.74 15.70 -22.63
N GLY A 128 -8.24 14.49 -22.38
CA GLY A 128 -8.19 13.38 -23.33
C GLY A 128 -7.07 13.49 -24.37
N GLU A 129 -6.22 14.52 -24.31
CA GLU A 129 -5.12 14.71 -25.25
C GLU A 129 -4.07 13.60 -25.13
N SER A 130 -3.55 13.14 -26.26
CA SER A 130 -2.42 12.21 -26.32
C SER A 130 -1.12 12.98 -26.47
N VAL A 131 -0.21 12.79 -25.52
CA VAL A 131 1.14 13.39 -25.48
C VAL A 131 2.16 12.26 -25.60
N ARG A 132 3.29 12.53 -26.24
CA ARG A 132 4.42 11.59 -26.34
C ARG A 132 5.66 12.16 -25.69
N MET A 133 6.37 11.32 -24.97
CA MET A 133 7.68 11.61 -24.37
C MET A 133 8.66 10.50 -24.70
N THR A 134 9.95 10.76 -24.56
CA THR A 134 10.99 9.74 -24.63
C THR A 134 11.85 9.75 -23.37
N CYS A 135 12.41 8.60 -23.01
CA CYS A 135 13.38 8.54 -21.92
C CYS A 135 14.44 7.46 -22.08
N GLY A 136 15.62 7.71 -21.50
CA GLY A 136 16.70 6.71 -21.43
C GLY A 136 16.36 5.55 -20.50
N PHE A 137 15.66 5.85 -19.40
CA PHE A 137 15.26 4.87 -18.39
C PHE A 137 13.82 5.11 -17.92
N LEU A 138 13.03 4.03 -17.81
CA LEU A 138 11.67 4.07 -17.27
C LEU A 138 11.65 3.52 -15.84
N PHE A 139 11.17 4.31 -14.88
CA PHE A 139 11.02 3.88 -13.49
C PHE A 139 9.56 3.87 -13.06
N THR A 140 8.94 2.69 -13.02
CA THR A 140 7.51 2.58 -12.67
C THR A 140 7.32 2.55 -11.15
N CYS A 141 6.65 3.56 -10.64
CA CYS A 141 6.32 3.80 -9.23
C CYS A 141 4.80 3.83 -9.00
N THR A 142 4.05 3.09 -9.83
CA THR A 142 2.58 3.11 -9.96
C THR A 142 1.84 2.39 -8.82
N GLY A 143 2.55 1.72 -7.91
CA GLY A 143 1.94 0.77 -6.98
C GLY A 143 1.49 -0.52 -7.70
N TYR A 144 0.60 -1.27 -7.05
CA TYR A 144 0.23 -2.64 -7.48
C TYR A 144 -1.27 -2.86 -7.64
N TYR A 145 -2.10 -1.81 -7.55
CA TYR A 145 -3.55 -1.94 -7.59
C TYR A 145 -4.21 -0.83 -8.42
N ARG A 146 -5.38 -1.14 -8.96
CA ARG A 146 -6.21 -0.23 -9.75
C ARG A 146 -6.78 0.89 -8.89
N TYR A 147 -6.72 2.12 -9.39
CA TYR A 147 -7.32 3.28 -8.70
C TYR A 147 -8.80 3.46 -9.01
N ASP A 148 -9.25 2.95 -10.16
CA ASP A 148 -10.61 3.08 -10.68
C ASP A 148 -11.53 1.92 -10.32
N ALA A 149 -11.00 0.82 -9.76
CA ALA A 149 -11.80 -0.32 -9.30
C ALA A 149 -11.10 -1.07 -8.16
N GLY A 150 -11.85 -1.30 -7.07
CA GLY A 150 -11.48 -2.26 -6.03
C GLY A 150 -12.06 -3.65 -6.31
N TYR A 151 -11.61 -4.66 -5.55
CA TYR A 151 -12.18 -6.01 -5.70
C TYR A 151 -13.49 -6.10 -4.91
N THR A 152 -14.60 -6.28 -5.63
CA THR A 152 -15.92 -6.57 -5.04
C THR A 152 -16.41 -7.92 -5.59
N PRO A 153 -16.60 -8.96 -4.76
CA PRO A 153 -17.19 -10.19 -5.23
C PRO A 153 -18.67 -9.97 -5.58
N THR A 154 -19.21 -10.81 -6.44
CA THR A 154 -20.64 -10.77 -6.74
C THR A 154 -21.44 -11.27 -5.53
N PHE A 155 -22.27 -10.40 -4.96
CA PHE A 155 -23.22 -10.75 -3.90
C PHE A 155 -24.60 -10.98 -4.51
N LYS A 156 -25.17 -12.17 -4.30
CA LYS A 156 -26.53 -12.49 -4.76
C LYS A 156 -27.56 -11.60 -4.06
N GLY A 157 -28.48 -10.98 -4.80
CA GLY A 157 -29.56 -10.18 -4.22
C GLY A 157 -29.15 -8.78 -3.75
N VAL A 158 -27.94 -8.34 -4.08
CA VAL A 158 -27.38 -7.03 -3.66
C VAL A 158 -28.24 -5.86 -4.12
N GLU A 159 -28.89 -5.98 -5.27
CA GLU A 159 -29.82 -5.03 -5.85
C GLU A 159 -31.09 -4.80 -5.03
N ARG A 160 -31.41 -5.70 -4.10
CA ARG A 160 -32.60 -5.60 -3.24
C ARG A 160 -32.35 -4.79 -1.97
N PHE A 161 -31.08 -4.59 -1.60
CA PHE A 161 -30.73 -3.90 -0.36
C PHE A 161 -31.26 -2.47 -0.37
N ARG A 162 -32.00 -2.10 0.67
CA ARG A 162 -32.60 -0.76 0.77
C ARG A 162 -31.67 0.27 1.40
N GLY A 163 -30.60 -0.18 2.05
CA GLY A 163 -29.59 0.68 2.65
C GLY A 163 -28.50 1.10 1.66
N GLN A 164 -27.46 1.75 2.19
CA GLN A 164 -26.34 2.23 1.38
C GLN A 164 -25.25 1.16 1.27
N ILE A 165 -24.72 0.93 0.07
CA ILE A 165 -23.55 0.07 -0.15
C ILE A 165 -22.34 0.95 -0.46
N VAL A 166 -21.26 0.76 0.29
CA VAL A 166 -20.05 1.58 0.20
C VAL A 166 -18.84 0.69 -0.02
N HIS A 167 -18.02 1.02 -1.01
CA HIS A 167 -16.70 0.42 -1.16
C HIS A 167 -15.62 1.35 -0.60
N PRO A 168 -14.75 0.93 0.35
CA PRO A 168 -13.79 1.82 1.02
C PRO A 168 -12.86 2.62 0.09
N GLN A 169 -12.53 2.08 -1.09
CA GLN A 169 -11.71 2.77 -2.09
C GLN A 169 -12.34 4.07 -2.61
N PHE A 170 -13.66 4.17 -2.61
CA PHE A 170 -14.41 5.33 -3.09
C PHE A 170 -15.12 6.06 -1.96
N TRP A 171 -14.58 5.95 -0.74
CA TRP A 171 -15.13 6.65 0.40
C TRP A 171 -15.06 8.16 0.20
N SER A 172 -16.17 8.84 0.42
CA SER A 172 -16.33 10.29 0.30
C SER A 172 -16.90 10.89 1.59
N ASP A 173 -16.72 12.20 1.76
CA ASP A 173 -17.06 12.91 3.01
C ASP A 173 -18.58 13.01 3.26
N ASP A 174 -19.40 12.79 2.23
CA ASP A 174 -20.87 12.78 2.30
C ASP A 174 -21.47 11.47 2.84
N ILE A 175 -20.63 10.45 3.09
CA ILE A 175 -21.09 9.16 3.62
C ILE A 175 -21.32 9.27 5.13
N ASP A 176 -22.58 9.46 5.51
CA ASP A 176 -23.01 9.45 6.91
C ASP A 176 -23.31 8.03 7.41
N HIS A 177 -22.68 7.65 8.51
CA HIS A 177 -22.87 6.36 9.20
C HIS A 177 -23.33 6.53 10.65
N ALA A 178 -23.54 7.76 11.13
CA ALA A 178 -23.92 8.01 12.51
C ALA A 178 -25.31 7.39 12.80
N GLY A 179 -25.43 6.69 13.92
CA GLY A 179 -26.67 6.03 14.34
C GLY A 179 -27.12 4.85 13.46
N LYS A 180 -26.35 4.47 12.43
CA LYS A 180 -26.68 3.34 11.54
C LYS A 180 -26.13 2.02 12.07
N ARG A 181 -26.76 0.91 11.70
CA ARG A 181 -26.19 -0.44 11.81
C ARG A 181 -25.36 -0.70 10.58
N VAL A 182 -24.06 -0.92 10.76
CA VAL A 182 -23.11 -1.05 9.65
C VAL A 182 -22.55 -2.46 9.62
N VAL A 183 -22.65 -3.14 8.48
CA VAL A 183 -21.98 -4.42 8.25
C VAL A 183 -20.75 -4.18 7.40
N VAL A 184 -19.57 -4.47 7.96
CA VAL A 184 -18.30 -4.41 7.23
C VAL A 184 -17.94 -5.83 6.78
N ILE A 185 -18.01 -6.09 5.48
CA ILE A 185 -17.67 -7.39 4.88
C ILE A 185 -16.18 -7.43 4.59
N GLY A 186 -15.43 -8.20 5.38
CA GLY A 186 -13.99 -8.37 5.26
C GLY A 186 -13.30 -8.49 6.63
N SER A 187 -12.08 -9.02 6.62
CA SER A 187 -11.23 -9.20 7.83
C SER A 187 -9.79 -8.72 7.65
N GLY A 188 -9.47 -8.12 6.51
CA GLY A 188 -8.13 -7.61 6.22
C GLY A 188 -7.86 -6.25 6.87
N ALA A 189 -6.69 -5.68 6.58
CA ALA A 189 -6.23 -4.39 7.11
C ALA A 189 -7.28 -3.26 6.99
N THR A 190 -7.98 -3.18 5.85
CA THR A 190 -9.04 -2.20 5.62
C THR A 190 -10.20 -2.37 6.61
N ALA A 191 -10.66 -3.60 6.86
CA ALA A 191 -11.76 -3.87 7.77
C ALA A 191 -11.39 -3.58 9.23
N VAL A 192 -10.25 -4.08 9.70
CA VAL A 192 -9.79 -3.86 11.09
C VAL A 192 -9.48 -2.39 11.39
N THR A 193 -9.27 -1.58 10.35
CA THR A 193 -9.08 -0.14 10.46
C THR A 193 -10.42 0.59 10.49
N LEU A 194 -11.36 0.19 9.64
CA LEU A 194 -12.67 0.81 9.52
C LEU A 194 -13.57 0.55 10.72
N VAL A 195 -13.66 -0.72 11.15
CA VAL A 195 -14.60 -1.16 12.18
C VAL A 195 -14.52 -0.30 13.45
N PRO A 196 -13.34 -0.11 14.10
CA PRO A 196 -13.27 0.71 15.30
C PRO A 196 -13.50 2.20 15.03
N ALA A 197 -13.22 2.69 13.82
CA ALA A 197 -13.47 4.09 13.47
C ALA A 197 -14.97 4.37 13.30
N LEU A 198 -15.70 3.46 12.65
CA LEU A 198 -17.15 3.56 12.42
C LEU A 198 -17.94 3.38 13.73
N ALA A 199 -17.47 2.50 14.62
CA ALA A 199 -18.12 2.20 15.90
C ALA A 199 -18.23 3.41 16.86
N ARG A 200 -17.46 4.47 16.61
CA ARG A 200 -17.52 5.71 17.40
C ARG A 200 -18.85 6.45 17.27
N THR A 201 -19.53 6.34 16.13
CA THR A 201 -20.78 7.08 15.87
C THR A 201 -21.92 6.21 15.34
N ALA A 202 -21.62 5.04 14.76
CA ALA A 202 -22.63 4.08 14.36
C ALA A 202 -23.43 3.55 15.57
N ALA A 203 -24.67 3.12 15.34
CA ALA A 203 -25.45 2.46 16.39
C ALA A 203 -24.87 1.08 16.74
N HIS A 204 -24.39 0.35 15.73
CA HIS A 204 -23.68 -0.92 15.90
C HIS A 204 -22.85 -1.23 14.66
N VAL A 205 -21.69 -1.87 14.81
CA VAL A 205 -20.88 -2.33 13.68
C VAL A 205 -20.66 -3.83 13.76
N THR A 206 -21.02 -4.56 12.71
CA THR A 206 -20.73 -5.99 12.59
C THR A 206 -19.61 -6.21 11.57
N MET A 207 -18.48 -6.74 12.02
CA MET A 207 -17.42 -7.23 11.13
C MET A 207 -17.79 -8.64 10.66
N LEU A 208 -18.23 -8.77 9.42
CA LEU A 208 -18.58 -10.04 8.79
C LEU A 208 -17.39 -10.58 8.00
N GLN A 209 -16.89 -11.74 8.38
CA GLN A 209 -15.71 -12.35 7.77
C GLN A 209 -15.94 -13.81 7.37
N ARG A 210 -15.51 -14.16 6.15
CA ARG A 210 -15.46 -15.57 5.72
C ARG A 210 -14.30 -16.32 6.37
N SER A 211 -13.15 -15.67 6.46
CA SER A 211 -11.93 -16.26 7.00
C SER A 211 -11.32 -15.26 7.98
N PRO A 212 -11.06 -15.65 9.24
CA PRO A 212 -10.37 -14.81 10.19
C PRO A 212 -8.98 -14.39 9.71
N SER A 213 -8.49 -13.26 10.21
CA SER A 213 -7.11 -12.80 10.05
C SER A 213 -6.40 -12.77 11.39
N TYR A 214 -5.08 -12.95 11.39
CA TYR A 214 -4.29 -12.71 12.61
C TYR A 214 -4.26 -11.22 12.94
N VAL A 215 -4.71 -10.88 14.15
CA VAL A 215 -4.77 -9.51 14.66
C VAL A 215 -3.78 -9.34 15.81
N LEU A 216 -2.96 -8.30 15.77
CA LEU A 216 -2.02 -7.95 16.82
C LEU A 216 -2.22 -6.51 17.26
N SER A 217 -2.46 -6.31 18.56
CA SER A 217 -2.47 -4.97 19.12
C SER A 217 -1.06 -4.47 19.40
N VAL A 218 -0.80 -3.22 18.99
CA VAL A 218 0.47 -2.52 19.21
C VAL A 218 0.20 -1.13 19.77
N PRO A 219 1.08 -0.57 20.63
CA PRO A 219 0.96 0.82 21.06
C PRO A 219 1.10 1.78 19.88
N ALA A 220 0.23 2.79 19.78
CA ALA A 220 0.33 3.80 18.72
C ALA A 220 1.55 4.71 18.92
N LYS A 221 1.92 4.98 20.17
CA LYS A 221 3.16 5.68 20.54
C LYS A 221 4.24 4.66 20.90
N ASP A 222 5.42 4.80 20.29
CA ASP A 222 6.55 3.95 20.65
C ASP A 222 7.16 4.44 21.97
N PRO A 223 7.11 3.65 23.05
CA PRO A 223 7.58 4.09 24.37
C PRO A 223 9.09 4.34 24.39
N ILE A 224 9.85 3.58 23.61
CA ILE A 224 11.30 3.73 23.51
C ILE A 224 11.62 4.98 22.68
N ALA A 225 10.89 5.23 21.59
CA ALA A 225 11.04 6.47 20.84
C ALA A 225 10.70 7.69 21.70
N GLY A 226 9.61 7.63 22.48
CA GLY A 226 9.21 8.70 23.39
C GLY A 226 10.25 8.97 24.49
N LEU A 227 10.89 7.93 25.02
CA LEU A 227 11.99 8.09 25.97
C LEU A 227 13.22 8.71 25.31
N LEU A 228 13.68 8.15 24.19
CA LEU A 228 14.90 8.60 23.50
C LEU A 228 14.78 10.03 22.99
N ALA A 229 13.60 10.43 22.49
CA ALA A 229 13.36 11.79 22.02
C ALA A 229 13.44 12.85 23.14
N ARG A 230 13.28 12.46 24.42
CA ARG A 230 13.44 13.37 25.56
C ARG A 230 14.90 13.60 25.95
N VAL A 231 15.79 12.67 25.62
CA VAL A 231 17.17 12.65 26.12
C VAL A 231 18.23 12.79 25.03
N LEU A 232 17.90 12.50 23.77
CA LEU A 232 18.84 12.53 22.66
C LEU A 232 18.30 13.38 21.50
N PRO A 233 19.17 14.09 20.77
CA PRO A 233 18.80 14.73 19.52
C PRO A 233 18.25 13.73 18.50
N THR A 234 17.31 14.17 17.65
CA THR A 234 16.65 13.33 16.63
C THR A 234 17.64 12.58 15.74
N ARG A 235 18.78 13.20 15.38
CA ARG A 235 19.83 12.59 14.56
C ARG A 235 20.43 11.32 15.17
N ILE A 236 20.41 11.18 16.50
CA ILE A 236 20.91 10.01 17.24
C ILE A 236 19.76 9.07 17.59
N ALA A 237 18.63 9.61 18.06
CA ALA A 237 17.48 8.80 18.48
C ALA A 237 16.87 8.02 17.30
N TYR A 238 16.73 8.65 16.14
CA TYR A 238 16.03 8.06 14.99
C TYR A 238 16.67 6.76 14.47
N PRO A 239 17.99 6.69 14.18
CA PRO A 239 18.61 5.45 13.73
C PRO A 239 18.41 4.29 14.73
N ILE A 240 18.46 4.58 16.03
CA ILE A 240 18.26 3.57 17.09
C ILE A 240 16.82 3.04 17.05
N VAL A 241 15.82 3.94 17.03
CA VAL A 241 14.40 3.57 16.98
C VAL A 241 14.08 2.81 15.69
N ARG A 242 14.56 3.28 14.55
CA ARG A 242 14.38 2.64 13.24
C ARG A 242 14.95 1.23 13.24
N TRP A 243 16.20 1.04 13.66
CA TRP A 243 16.82 -0.29 13.70
C TRP A 243 16.11 -1.21 14.68
N LYS A 244 15.71 -0.72 15.85
CA LYS A 244 14.88 -1.48 16.78
C LYS A 244 13.61 -2.01 16.09
N ASN A 245 12.84 -1.14 15.42
CA ASN A 245 11.59 -1.54 14.77
C ASN A 245 11.82 -2.53 13.63
N VAL A 246 12.85 -2.31 12.79
CA VAL A 246 13.26 -3.28 11.77
C VAL A 246 13.57 -4.64 12.38
N MET A 247 14.33 -4.67 13.48
CA MET A 247 14.73 -5.91 14.14
C MET A 247 13.57 -6.62 14.83
N ILE A 248 12.65 -5.89 15.46
CA ILE A 248 11.42 -6.44 16.05
C ILE A 248 10.56 -7.08 14.96
N ALA A 249 10.28 -6.36 13.88
CA ALA A 249 9.48 -6.88 12.78
C ALA A 249 10.12 -8.13 12.14
N LEU A 250 11.45 -8.12 11.95
CA LEU A 250 12.20 -9.27 11.46
C LEU A 250 12.15 -10.45 12.44
N ALA A 251 12.23 -10.20 13.74
CA ALA A 251 12.14 -11.23 14.77
C ALA A 251 10.76 -11.87 14.79
N ILE A 252 9.69 -11.06 14.74
CA ILE A 252 8.30 -11.55 14.65
C ILE A 252 8.12 -12.40 13.40
N TYR A 253 8.55 -11.91 12.23
CA TYR A 253 8.47 -12.65 10.98
C TYR A 253 9.24 -13.98 11.05
N ARG A 254 10.51 -13.95 11.49
CA ARG A 254 11.34 -15.16 11.60
C ARG A 254 10.77 -16.16 12.60
N LEU A 255 10.27 -15.71 13.74
CA LEU A 255 9.63 -16.57 14.73
C LEU A 255 8.36 -17.22 14.16
N SER A 256 7.56 -16.43 13.44
CA SER A 256 6.34 -16.90 12.76
C SER A 256 6.64 -17.98 11.73
N ARG A 257 7.66 -17.79 10.90
CA ARG A 257 8.07 -18.78 9.89
C ARG A 257 8.75 -20.03 10.47
N ARG A 258 9.55 -19.88 11.54
CA ARG A 258 10.32 -21.00 12.12
C ARG A 258 9.57 -21.78 13.19
N ARG A 259 8.69 -21.13 13.94
CA ARG A 259 7.91 -21.73 15.05
C ARG A 259 6.46 -21.20 15.02
N PRO A 260 5.70 -21.53 13.97
CA PRO A 260 4.32 -21.05 13.80
C PRO A 260 3.43 -21.33 15.02
N GLU A 261 3.47 -22.56 15.55
CA GLU A 261 2.64 -22.99 16.69
C GLU A 261 2.90 -22.18 17.96
N THR A 262 4.16 -21.80 18.21
CA THR A 262 4.49 -20.91 19.35
C THR A 262 3.90 -19.53 19.14
N THR A 263 3.94 -19.03 17.90
CA THR A 263 3.39 -17.72 17.54
C THR A 263 1.87 -17.72 17.68
N LYS A 264 1.17 -18.76 17.19
CA LYS A 264 -0.28 -18.93 17.35
C LYS A 264 -0.69 -18.90 18.83
N ARG A 265 -0.02 -19.67 19.68
CA ARG A 265 -0.28 -19.68 21.13
C ARG A 265 -0.04 -18.31 21.78
N MET A 266 1.01 -17.60 21.37
CA MET A 266 1.30 -16.26 21.88
C MET A 266 0.21 -15.26 21.48
N LEU A 267 -0.19 -15.24 20.20
CA LEU A 267 -1.24 -14.36 19.70
C LEU A 267 -2.57 -14.63 20.40
N ARG A 268 -2.97 -15.91 20.51
CA ARG A 268 -4.19 -16.32 21.23
C ARG A 268 -4.19 -15.81 22.67
N ARG A 269 -3.10 -16.00 23.42
CA ARG A 269 -2.97 -15.52 24.81
C ARG A 269 -3.02 -13.99 24.94
N LEU A 270 -2.49 -13.26 23.95
CA LEU A 270 -2.59 -11.80 23.94
C LEU A 270 -4.04 -11.37 23.75
N MET A 271 -4.78 -12.06 22.90
CA MET A 271 -6.20 -11.79 22.64
C MET A 271 -7.08 -12.12 23.86
N GLU A 272 -6.84 -13.26 24.53
CA GLU A 272 -7.55 -13.63 25.77
C GLU A 272 -7.46 -12.56 26.87
N ARG A 273 -6.36 -11.79 26.90
CA ARG A 273 -6.17 -10.70 27.86
C ARG A 273 -6.86 -9.40 27.47
N ARG A 274 -7.27 -9.26 26.21
CA ARG A 274 -7.79 -8.01 25.63
C ARG A 274 -9.28 -8.11 25.30
N LEU A 275 -9.82 -9.32 25.14
CA LEU A 275 -11.22 -9.57 24.84
C LEU A 275 -12.01 -9.95 26.11
N PRO A 276 -13.34 -9.79 26.10
CA PRO A 276 -14.20 -10.19 27.21
C PRO A 276 -14.06 -11.69 27.53
N PRO A 277 -14.23 -12.08 28.82
CA PRO A 277 -14.26 -13.49 29.20
C PRO A 277 -15.33 -14.27 28.42
N GLY A 278 -14.96 -15.42 27.88
CA GLY A 278 -15.87 -16.28 27.11
C GLY A 278 -16.04 -15.91 25.63
N PHE A 279 -15.33 -14.90 25.13
CA PHE A 279 -15.33 -14.58 23.70
C PHE A 279 -14.75 -15.76 22.87
N ASP A 280 -15.43 -16.14 21.78
CA ASP A 280 -15.02 -17.24 20.92
C ASP A 280 -13.87 -16.84 19.97
N ILE A 281 -12.66 -16.77 20.55
CA ILE A 281 -11.42 -16.43 19.83
C ILE A 281 -11.13 -17.46 18.73
N ASP A 282 -11.41 -18.73 19.00
CA ASP A 282 -11.09 -19.83 18.08
C ASP A 282 -11.96 -19.77 16.81
N LYS A 283 -13.22 -19.31 16.92
CA LYS A 283 -14.06 -19.03 15.75
C LYS A 283 -13.70 -17.71 15.05
N HIS A 284 -13.40 -16.65 15.79
CA HIS A 284 -13.35 -15.29 15.22
C HIS A 284 -11.95 -14.76 14.92
N PHE A 285 -10.89 -15.39 15.42
CA PHE A 285 -9.53 -14.86 15.27
C PHE A 285 -8.45 -15.94 15.09
N THR A 286 -8.86 -17.18 14.77
CA THR A 286 -7.94 -18.27 14.40
C THR A 286 -8.06 -18.60 12.91
N PRO A 287 -7.16 -18.07 12.06
CA PRO A 287 -7.15 -18.37 10.63
C PRO A 287 -6.69 -19.81 10.33
N ARG A 288 -7.02 -20.29 9.12
CA ARG A 288 -6.57 -21.61 8.60
C ARG A 288 -5.14 -21.62 8.07
N TYR A 289 -4.48 -20.47 8.00
CA TYR A 289 -3.13 -20.29 7.47
C TYR A 289 -2.12 -19.98 8.57
N GLU A 290 -0.82 -20.12 8.29
CA GLU A 290 0.22 -19.88 9.28
C GLU A 290 0.51 -18.38 9.47
N PRO A 291 0.93 -17.91 10.65
CA PRO A 291 1.30 -16.51 10.84
C PRO A 291 2.31 -16.06 9.77
N TRP A 292 2.02 -14.93 9.14
CA TRP A 292 2.76 -14.36 7.99
C TRP A 292 2.68 -15.10 6.64
N ASP A 293 1.88 -16.17 6.48
CA ASP A 293 1.48 -16.60 5.12
C ASP A 293 0.63 -15.51 4.43
N GLN A 294 -0.12 -14.76 5.24
CA GLN A 294 -0.75 -13.49 4.85
C GLN A 294 -0.32 -12.41 5.84
N ARG A 295 -0.37 -11.15 5.38
CA ARG A 295 0.01 -10.01 6.23
C ARG A 295 -0.89 -9.94 7.47
N MET A 296 -0.27 -9.81 8.63
CA MET A 296 -0.99 -9.64 9.89
C MET A 296 -1.63 -8.25 9.97
N CYS A 297 -2.79 -8.17 10.61
CA CYS A 297 -3.52 -6.94 10.86
C CYS A 297 -3.05 -6.30 12.17
N LEU A 298 -2.71 -5.01 12.16
CA LEU A 298 -2.31 -4.28 13.36
C LEU A 298 -3.44 -3.37 13.87
N VAL A 299 -3.62 -3.38 15.19
CA VAL A 299 -4.69 -2.66 15.90
C VAL A 299 -4.04 -1.72 16.92
N PRO A 300 -3.97 -0.40 16.66
CA PRO A 300 -3.33 0.55 17.55
C PRO A 300 -4.12 0.69 18.85
N ASP A 301 -3.40 0.71 19.98
CA ASP A 301 -3.96 1.01 21.31
C ASP A 301 -5.21 0.20 21.70
N ASN A 302 -5.38 -1.00 21.17
CA ASN A 302 -6.55 -1.87 21.37
C ASN A 302 -7.87 -1.37 20.80
N ASP A 303 -7.86 -0.40 19.89
CA ASP A 303 -9.09 0.24 19.38
C ASP A 303 -10.18 -0.80 19.03
N LEU A 304 -9.89 -1.82 18.22
CA LEU A 304 -10.85 -2.88 17.90
C LEU A 304 -11.34 -3.68 19.13
N PHE A 305 -10.43 -4.07 20.03
CA PHE A 305 -10.77 -4.92 21.17
C PHE A 305 -11.58 -4.17 22.24
N GLU A 306 -11.32 -2.88 22.41
CA GLU A 306 -12.10 -2.00 23.29
C GLU A 306 -13.52 -1.81 22.78
N GLU A 307 -13.70 -1.61 21.48
CA GLU A 307 -15.02 -1.48 20.85
C GLU A 307 -15.84 -2.79 20.94
N ILE A 308 -15.20 -3.95 20.80
CA ILE A 308 -15.81 -5.26 21.04
C ILE A 308 -16.23 -5.39 22.52
N SER A 309 -15.34 -5.02 23.44
CA SER A 309 -15.59 -5.12 24.88
C SER A 309 -16.70 -4.18 25.35
N ALA A 310 -16.86 -3.04 24.69
CA ALA A 310 -17.95 -2.09 24.93
C ALA A 310 -19.29 -2.53 24.32
N GLY A 311 -19.32 -3.63 23.55
CA GLY A 311 -20.52 -4.14 22.89
C GLY A 311 -20.95 -3.35 21.64
N ARG A 312 -20.16 -2.38 21.18
CA ARG A 312 -20.44 -1.59 19.97
C ARG A 312 -20.05 -2.30 18.68
N VAL A 313 -19.21 -3.33 18.79
CA VAL A 313 -18.75 -4.16 17.67
C VAL A 313 -19.05 -5.62 17.92
N SER A 314 -19.59 -6.30 16.91
CA SER A 314 -19.67 -7.76 16.85
C SER A 314 -18.78 -8.30 15.72
N VAL A 315 -18.23 -9.49 15.92
CA VAL A 315 -17.50 -10.23 14.88
C VAL A 315 -18.31 -11.47 14.52
N VAL A 316 -18.62 -11.63 13.25
CA VAL A 316 -19.35 -12.80 12.74
C VAL A 316 -18.47 -13.52 11.73
N THR A 317 -18.14 -14.78 12.01
CA THR A 317 -17.40 -15.63 11.08
C THR A 317 -18.37 -16.57 10.38
N ASP A 318 -18.71 -16.24 9.13
CA ASP A 318 -19.60 -17.03 8.28
C ASP A 318 -19.50 -16.59 6.81
N GLU A 319 -20.19 -17.29 5.92
CA GLU A 319 -20.32 -16.98 4.51
C GLU A 319 -21.65 -16.29 4.19
N VAL A 320 -21.58 -15.26 3.35
CA VAL A 320 -22.77 -14.61 2.78
C VAL A 320 -23.48 -15.59 1.85
N ASP A 321 -24.77 -15.81 2.07
CA ASP A 321 -25.63 -16.53 1.12
C ASP A 321 -26.27 -15.56 0.13
N THR A 322 -27.00 -14.55 0.65
CA THR A 322 -27.63 -13.52 -0.17
C THR A 322 -27.81 -12.22 0.63
N VAL A 323 -27.76 -11.10 -0.06
CA VAL A 323 -28.18 -9.81 0.48
C VAL A 323 -29.71 -9.72 0.40
N THR A 324 -30.33 -9.27 1.49
CA THR A 324 -31.78 -9.10 1.63
C THR A 324 -32.12 -7.61 1.58
N GLU A 325 -33.40 -7.27 1.67
CA GLU A 325 -33.87 -5.89 1.76
C GLU A 325 -33.41 -5.20 3.05
N ARG A 326 -33.06 -5.97 4.09
CA ARG A 326 -32.77 -5.48 5.46
C ARG A 326 -31.32 -5.68 5.90
N GLY A 327 -30.51 -6.45 5.17
CA GLY A 327 -29.17 -6.81 5.59
C GLY A 327 -28.56 -7.96 4.80
N VAL A 328 -27.86 -8.84 5.51
CA VAL A 328 -27.08 -9.94 4.91
C VAL A 328 -27.49 -11.26 5.54
N ALA A 329 -28.10 -12.15 4.75
CA ALA A 329 -28.38 -13.52 5.15
C ALA A 329 -27.13 -14.39 4.99
N LEU A 330 -26.82 -15.16 6.03
CA LEU A 330 -25.64 -16.01 6.12
C LEU A 330 -26.00 -17.47 5.83
N ARG A 331 -25.00 -18.27 5.45
CA ARG A 331 -25.20 -19.71 5.19
C ARG A 331 -25.60 -20.51 6.43
N SER A 332 -25.31 -20.03 7.63
CA SER A 332 -25.82 -20.64 8.86
C SER A 332 -27.33 -20.46 9.07
N GLY A 333 -27.97 -19.56 8.32
CA GLY A 333 -29.38 -19.19 8.49
C GLY A 333 -29.60 -17.95 9.36
N GLU A 334 -28.54 -17.38 9.96
CA GLU A 334 -28.60 -16.08 10.64
C GLU A 334 -28.71 -14.93 9.62
N GLU A 335 -29.41 -13.84 9.98
CA GLU A 335 -29.45 -12.61 9.20
C GLU A 335 -28.83 -11.46 10.01
N VAL A 336 -27.84 -10.79 9.43
CA VAL A 336 -27.22 -9.60 10.01
C VAL A 336 -27.91 -8.36 9.44
N GLU A 337 -28.76 -7.72 10.24
CA GLU A 337 -29.46 -6.50 9.82
C GLU A 337 -28.49 -5.33 9.66
N ALA A 338 -28.69 -4.54 8.61
CA ALA A 338 -27.80 -3.44 8.24
C ALA A 338 -28.57 -2.29 7.59
N ASP A 339 -28.22 -1.06 7.94
CA ASP A 339 -28.64 0.14 7.23
C ASP A 339 -27.56 0.58 6.22
N MET A 340 -26.33 0.07 6.40
CA MET A 340 -25.20 0.26 5.48
C MET A 340 -24.35 -1.01 5.39
N ILE A 341 -23.92 -1.37 4.17
CA ILE A 341 -22.95 -2.43 3.91
C ILE A 341 -21.66 -1.80 3.40
N VAL A 342 -20.53 -2.11 4.04
CA VAL A 342 -19.20 -1.69 3.62
C VAL A 342 -18.44 -2.90 3.07
N THR A 343 -18.12 -2.90 1.78
CA THR A 343 -17.42 -4.01 1.10
C THR A 343 -15.90 -3.85 1.22
N ALA A 344 -15.34 -4.11 2.41
CA ALA A 344 -13.90 -4.10 2.66
C ALA A 344 -13.20 -5.37 2.09
N THR A 345 -13.48 -5.67 0.82
CA THR A 345 -13.19 -6.95 0.17
C THR A 345 -11.86 -7.00 -0.59
N GLY A 346 -11.09 -5.91 -0.59
CA GLY A 346 -9.71 -5.88 -1.07
C GLY A 346 -9.52 -5.08 -2.36
N LEU A 347 -8.46 -5.41 -3.08
CA LEU A 347 -7.93 -4.61 -4.20
C LEU A 347 -7.87 -5.45 -5.48
N SER A 348 -8.11 -4.81 -6.62
CA SER A 348 -7.80 -5.38 -7.92
C SER A 348 -6.36 -5.09 -8.27
N MET A 349 -5.51 -6.12 -8.27
CA MET A 349 -4.08 -5.96 -8.55
C MET A 349 -3.86 -5.66 -10.03
N VAL A 350 -2.95 -4.72 -10.33
CA VAL A 350 -2.50 -4.42 -11.69
C VAL A 350 -1.00 -4.14 -11.68
N PRO A 351 -0.19 -4.91 -12.44
CA PRO A 351 1.23 -4.64 -12.55
C PRO A 351 1.46 -3.33 -13.33
N PHE A 352 2.43 -2.53 -12.88
CA PHE A 352 2.90 -1.32 -13.55
C PHE A 352 1.80 -0.32 -13.93
N GLY A 353 0.69 -0.29 -13.18
CA GLY A 353 -0.43 0.61 -13.46
C GLY A 353 -1.18 0.31 -14.76
N GLY A 354 -0.96 -0.88 -15.36
CA GLY A 354 -1.56 -1.27 -16.63
C GLY A 354 -0.85 -0.75 -17.86
N ILE A 355 0.37 -0.21 -17.73
CA ILE A 355 1.18 0.26 -18.86
C ILE A 355 1.48 -0.92 -19.79
N ARG A 356 1.13 -0.80 -21.07
CA ARG A 356 1.53 -1.76 -22.10
C ARG A 356 3.01 -1.58 -22.42
N LEU A 357 3.79 -2.65 -22.31
CA LEU A 357 5.23 -2.63 -22.56
C LEU A 357 5.56 -3.39 -23.85
N THR A 358 6.37 -2.79 -24.71
CA THR A 358 6.94 -3.46 -25.89
C THR A 358 8.45 -3.27 -25.98
N VAL A 359 9.14 -4.25 -26.55
CA VAL A 359 10.58 -4.22 -26.84
C VAL A 359 10.75 -4.55 -28.31
N ASP A 360 11.28 -3.61 -29.10
CA ASP A 360 11.51 -3.77 -30.54
C ASP A 360 10.26 -4.24 -31.32
N GLY A 361 9.09 -3.73 -30.92
CA GLY A 361 7.80 -4.03 -31.52
C GLY A 361 7.09 -5.28 -30.98
N ALA A 362 7.73 -6.07 -30.12
CA ALA A 362 7.12 -7.24 -29.48
C ALA A 362 6.56 -6.90 -28.08
N ASP A 363 5.37 -7.40 -27.75
CA ASP A 363 4.78 -7.24 -26.42
C ASP A 363 5.59 -7.99 -25.35
N VAL A 364 5.79 -7.37 -24.19
CA VAL A 364 6.43 -8.02 -23.05
C VAL A 364 5.45 -8.96 -22.36
N GLU A 365 5.74 -10.26 -22.42
CA GLU A 365 4.96 -11.28 -21.73
C GLU A 365 5.31 -11.33 -20.22
N LEU A 366 4.69 -10.45 -19.43
CA LEU A 366 4.93 -10.34 -17.98
C LEU A 366 4.93 -11.68 -17.21
N PRO A 367 4.00 -12.64 -17.46
CA PRO A 367 3.98 -13.91 -16.74
C PRO A 367 5.22 -14.80 -16.98
N LYS A 368 5.97 -14.57 -18.06
CA LYS A 368 7.21 -15.30 -18.39
C LYS A 368 8.46 -14.56 -17.89
N ALA A 369 8.34 -13.29 -17.53
CA ALA A 369 9.47 -12.49 -17.09
C ALA A 369 9.89 -12.85 -15.66
N VAL A 370 11.19 -12.94 -15.43
CA VAL A 370 11.79 -13.11 -14.10
C VAL A 370 12.22 -11.75 -13.56
N ILE A 371 11.98 -11.53 -12.26
CA ILE A 371 12.37 -10.30 -11.59
C ILE A 371 13.82 -10.41 -11.10
N ASP A 372 14.72 -9.58 -11.62
CA ASP A 372 16.07 -9.42 -11.11
C ASP A 372 16.09 -8.43 -9.94
N ARG A 373 16.70 -8.87 -8.83
CA ARG A 373 16.91 -8.08 -7.59
C ARG A 373 15.67 -7.35 -7.06
N GLY A 374 14.47 -7.84 -7.38
CA GLY A 374 13.21 -7.20 -6.97
C GLY A 374 12.89 -5.88 -7.67
N MET A 375 13.60 -5.52 -8.75
CA MET A 375 13.45 -4.19 -9.36
C MET A 375 13.46 -4.14 -10.89
N MET A 376 13.96 -5.14 -11.62
CA MET A 376 14.00 -5.14 -13.09
C MET A 376 13.42 -6.43 -13.67
N LEU A 377 12.93 -6.39 -14.91
CA LEU A 377 12.39 -7.57 -15.61
C LEU A 377 13.39 -8.14 -16.61
N SER A 378 13.51 -9.46 -16.65
CA SER A 378 14.32 -10.16 -17.65
C SER A 378 13.87 -9.82 -19.07
N GLY A 379 14.81 -9.50 -19.95
CA GLY A 379 14.51 -9.16 -21.35
C GLY A 379 13.91 -7.78 -21.56
N VAL A 380 13.71 -6.97 -20.52
CA VAL A 380 13.19 -5.60 -20.63
C VAL A 380 14.31 -4.60 -20.35
N PRO A 381 14.79 -3.87 -21.37
CA PRO A 381 15.92 -2.95 -21.21
C PRO A 381 15.56 -1.67 -20.45
N ASN A 382 16.50 -1.16 -19.64
CA ASN A 382 16.41 0.16 -19.00
C ASN A 382 15.05 0.47 -18.33
N MET A 383 14.44 -0.55 -17.72
CA MET A 383 13.21 -0.39 -16.97
C MET A 383 13.40 -0.98 -15.58
N ALA A 384 13.01 -0.20 -14.58
CA ALA A 384 12.91 -0.65 -13.20
C ALA A 384 11.53 -0.35 -12.64
N PHE A 385 11.17 -1.01 -11.54
CA PHE A 385 9.94 -0.77 -10.82
C PHE A 385 10.18 -0.78 -9.31
N ALA A 386 9.46 0.07 -8.59
CA ALA A 386 9.53 0.13 -7.14
C ALA A 386 8.47 -0.78 -6.52
N PHE A 387 8.92 -1.77 -5.75
CA PHE A 387 8.05 -2.63 -4.96
C PHE A 387 8.57 -2.70 -3.51
N GLY A 388 7.71 -2.41 -2.54
CA GLY A 388 8.07 -2.48 -1.13
C GLY A 388 8.18 -3.92 -0.63
N TYR A 389 8.58 -4.08 0.63
CA TYR A 389 8.57 -5.41 1.25
C TYR A 389 7.14 -5.84 1.64
N ILE A 390 6.84 -7.11 1.44
CA ILE A 390 5.57 -7.71 1.88
C ILE A 390 5.50 -7.89 3.41
N ASN A 391 6.66 -8.11 4.03
CA ASN A 391 6.82 -8.48 5.44
C ASN A 391 7.44 -7.36 6.30
N GLN A 392 7.69 -6.20 5.71
CA GLN A 392 8.25 -5.02 6.37
C GLN A 392 7.53 -3.76 5.84
N SER A 393 7.98 -2.60 6.29
CA SER A 393 7.49 -1.32 5.76
C SER A 393 7.85 -1.15 4.28
N TRP A 394 6.93 -0.55 3.52
CA TRP A 394 7.06 -0.38 2.07
C TRP A 394 8.33 0.39 1.68
N THR A 395 8.61 1.49 2.38
CA THR A 395 9.71 2.42 2.07
C THR A 395 11.08 1.77 2.19
N LEU A 396 11.25 0.77 3.07
CA LEU A 396 12.51 0.05 3.20
C LEU A 396 12.92 -0.61 1.86
N GLY A 397 11.97 -1.23 1.15
CA GLY A 397 12.23 -1.83 -0.16
C GLY A 397 12.34 -0.77 -1.26
N ALA A 398 11.36 0.15 -1.32
CA ALA A 398 11.30 1.15 -2.38
C ALA A 398 12.50 2.11 -2.41
N ASP A 399 13.03 2.49 -1.25
CA ASP A 399 14.22 3.34 -1.15
C ASP A 399 15.49 2.60 -1.56
N LEU A 400 15.66 1.32 -1.16
CA LEU A 400 16.78 0.48 -1.61
C LEU A 400 16.76 0.28 -3.13
N THR A 401 15.58 0.07 -3.73
CA THR A 401 15.43 0.01 -5.18
C THR A 401 15.88 1.32 -5.84
N SER A 402 15.49 2.47 -5.27
CA SER A 402 15.86 3.78 -5.80
C SER A 402 17.37 4.04 -5.72
N GLU A 403 18.01 3.69 -4.59
CA GLU A 403 19.47 3.78 -4.44
C GLU A 403 20.20 2.83 -5.42
N GLN A 404 19.72 1.60 -5.56
CA GLN A 404 20.32 0.62 -6.46
C GLN A 404 20.19 1.04 -7.93
N LEU A 405 19.07 1.64 -8.32
CA LEU A 405 18.89 2.25 -9.63
C LEU A 405 19.89 3.40 -9.85
N CYS A 406 20.05 4.30 -8.89
CA CYS A 406 21.02 5.40 -9.01
C CYS A 406 22.46 4.87 -9.16
N ARG A 407 22.83 3.80 -8.44
CA ARG A 407 24.14 3.15 -8.60
C ARG A 407 24.32 2.55 -10.00
N LEU A 408 23.27 1.94 -10.55
CA LEU A 408 23.24 1.39 -11.90
C LEU A 408 23.39 2.49 -12.96
N LEU A 409 22.61 3.57 -12.86
CA LEU A 409 22.68 4.72 -13.77
C LEU A 409 24.09 5.35 -13.77
N ASN A 410 24.66 5.59 -12.59
CA ASN A 410 26.01 6.12 -12.47
C ASN A 410 27.09 5.15 -13.00
N HIS A 411 26.87 3.83 -12.91
CA HIS A 411 27.75 2.84 -13.51
C HIS A 411 27.67 2.87 -15.04
N MET A 412 26.46 2.97 -15.59
CA MET A 412 26.26 3.11 -17.03
C MET A 412 26.95 4.36 -17.57
N ASP A 413 26.78 5.51 -16.91
CA ASP A 413 27.43 6.77 -17.30
C ASP A 413 28.95 6.66 -17.32
N ARG A 414 29.54 6.11 -16.25
CA ARG A 414 31.00 5.93 -16.14
C ARG A 414 31.59 5.06 -17.24
N HIS A 415 30.79 4.21 -17.88
CA HIS A 415 31.25 3.26 -18.89
C HIS A 415 30.68 3.55 -20.28
N GLY A 416 29.91 4.64 -20.43
CA GLY A 416 29.27 5.00 -21.69
C GLY A 416 28.21 3.99 -22.15
N TYR A 417 27.62 3.22 -21.23
CA TYR A 417 26.59 2.25 -21.57
C TYR A 417 25.25 2.93 -21.80
N LYS A 418 24.60 2.59 -22.92
CA LYS A 418 23.26 3.07 -23.26
C LYS A 418 22.16 2.13 -22.75
N GLN A 419 22.49 0.88 -22.46
CA GLN A 419 21.52 -0.16 -22.15
C GLN A 419 22.02 -1.08 -21.04
N CYS A 420 21.11 -1.47 -20.15
CA CYS A 420 21.24 -2.61 -19.25
C CYS A 420 19.98 -3.47 -19.32
N THR A 421 20.14 -4.79 -19.33
CA THR A 421 19.01 -5.74 -19.44
C THR A 421 19.33 -6.99 -18.65
N PRO A 422 18.52 -7.34 -17.63
CA PRO A 422 18.66 -8.63 -16.95
C PRO A 422 18.40 -9.77 -17.91
N ARG A 423 19.19 -10.83 -17.79
CA ARG A 423 18.98 -12.10 -18.51
C ARG A 423 18.67 -13.18 -17.49
N PRO A 424 17.71 -14.08 -17.74
CA PRO A 424 17.52 -15.23 -16.87
C PRO A 424 18.82 -16.05 -16.85
N PRO A 425 19.08 -16.80 -15.77
CA PRO A 425 20.13 -17.83 -15.79
C PRO A 425 19.90 -18.73 -17.01
N ALA A 426 20.97 -19.19 -17.65
CA ALA A 426 20.84 -20.21 -18.69
C ALA A 426 20.13 -21.43 -18.09
N GLU A 427 19.08 -21.93 -18.75
CA GLU A 427 18.46 -23.20 -18.38
C GLU A 427 19.53 -24.29 -18.46
N THR A 428 19.89 -24.88 -17.32
CA THR A 428 20.79 -26.04 -17.21
C THR A 428 20.03 -27.34 -17.36
#